data_AF-A0A932VK22-F1
#
_entry.id   AF-A0A932VK22-F1
#
_cell.length_a   1.000
_cell.length_b   1.000
_cell.length_c   1.000
_cell.angle_alpha   90.00
_cell.angle_beta   90.00
_cell.angle_gamma   90.00
#
_symmetry.space_group_name_H-M   'P 1'
#
loop_
_entity.id
_entity.type
_entity.pdbx_description
1 polymer ?
#
loop_
_entity_poly.entity_id
_entity_poly.type
_entity_poly.pdbx_seq_one_letter_code
_entity_poly.pdbx_strand_id
1 'polypeptide(L)'
;MFKNLWQWYERHYRVNVVIATILFLLQAFHLYWMSTYVVALAIFGRSFFSFPAELSWLYALVDYTEIPALLFVSLIYIRQIKKGKQVAASWLYLLFLNSQWIHLFWITDEVIVGQLTGTIPVAIPRLLAYGAIAIDYLEIPVMIDTAKKALKTLT
;
A
#
# COMPACT_ATOMS: atom_id res chain seq x y z
N MET A 1 -2.95 -24.17 -17.04
CA MET A 1 -2.17 -22.94 -16.76
C MET A 1 -2.17 -22.57 -15.27
N PHE A 2 -3.32 -22.29 -14.65
CA PHE A 2 -3.40 -21.89 -13.23
C PHE A 2 -2.84 -22.91 -12.22
N LYS A 3 -3.00 -24.22 -12.46
CA LYS A 3 -2.42 -25.27 -11.59
C LYS A 3 -0.89 -25.21 -11.56
N ASN A 4 -0.26 -25.00 -12.72
CA ASN A 4 1.20 -24.94 -12.85
C ASN A 4 1.76 -23.69 -12.17
N LEU A 5 1.09 -22.54 -12.33
CA LEU A 5 1.43 -21.29 -11.65
C LEU A 5 1.34 -21.46 -10.12
N TRP A 6 0.27 -22.08 -9.62
CA TRP A 6 0.11 -22.31 -8.19
C TRP A 6 1.17 -23.25 -7.62
N GLN A 7 1.51 -24.32 -8.35
CA GLN A 7 2.59 -25.23 -7.96
C GLN A 7 3.95 -24.52 -7.94
N TRP A 8 4.24 -23.67 -8.93
CA TRP A 8 5.45 -22.85 -8.92
C TRP A 8 5.48 -21.88 -7.74
N TYR A 9 4.35 -21.22 -7.44
CA TYR A 9 4.22 -20.29 -6.32
C TYR A 9 4.44 -20.99 -4.97
N GLU A 10 3.87 -22.18 -4.75
CA GLU A 10 4.09 -22.96 -3.54
C GLU A 10 5.55 -23.44 -3.44
N ARG A 11 6.18 -23.84 -4.55
CA ARG A 11 7.60 -24.25 -4.58
C ARG A 11 8.53 -23.12 -4.17
N HIS A 12 8.22 -21.88 -4.56
CA HIS A 12 9.03 -20.70 -4.26
C HIS A 12 8.42 -19.84 -3.15
N TYR A 13 7.55 -20.40 -2.30
CA TYR A 13 6.76 -19.63 -1.34
C TYR A 13 7.61 -18.74 -0.44
N ARG A 14 8.73 -19.25 0.08
CA ARG A 14 9.65 -18.46 0.93
C ARG A 14 10.16 -17.21 0.21
N VAL A 15 10.64 -17.37 -1.03
CA VAL A 15 11.16 -16.26 -1.85
C VAL A 15 10.04 -15.29 -2.18
N ASN A 16 8.87 -15.79 -2.57
CA ASN A 16 7.71 -14.97 -2.90
C ASN A 16 7.24 -14.13 -1.71
N VAL A 17 7.21 -14.70 -0.49
CA VAL A 17 6.86 -13.95 0.73
C VAL A 17 7.86 -12.85 1.01
N VAL A 18 9.17 -13.14 0.92
CA VAL A 18 10.21 -12.14 1.19
C VAL A 18 10.14 -10.99 0.17
N ILE A 19 10.02 -11.30 -1.12
CA ILE A 19 9.91 -10.27 -2.18
C ILE A 19 8.64 -9.44 -1.97
N ALA A 20 7.50 -10.08 -1.72
CA ALA A 20 6.24 -9.38 -1.45
C ALA A 20 6.38 -8.43 -0.25
N THR A 21 6.99 -8.89 0.84
CA THR A 21 7.24 -8.07 2.03
C THR A 21 8.15 -6.88 1.72
N ILE A 22 9.25 -7.08 0.99
CA ILE A 22 10.17 -5.98 0.64
C ILE A 22 9.43 -4.93 -0.20
N LEU A 23 8.73 -5.36 -1.25
CA LEU A 23 7.97 -4.44 -2.12
C LEU A 23 6.88 -3.72 -1.34
N PHE A 24 6.20 -4.40 -0.42
CA PHE A 24 5.14 -3.79 0.36
C PHE A 24 5.66 -2.86 1.45
N LEU A 25 6.85 -3.13 2.02
CA LEU A 25 7.49 -2.22 2.96
C LEU A 25 8.04 -0.96 2.28
N LEU A 26 8.30 -0.98 0.97
CA LEU A 26 8.61 0.26 0.24
C LEU A 26 7.47 1.27 0.32
N GLN A 27 6.22 0.82 0.45
CA GLN A 27 5.06 1.69 0.63
C GLN A 27 5.09 2.46 1.97
N ALA A 28 5.90 2.04 2.95
CA ALA A 28 6.13 2.83 4.15
C ALA A 28 6.77 4.20 3.83
N PHE A 29 7.53 4.30 2.74
CA PHE A 29 8.07 5.57 2.26
C PHE A 29 6.96 6.51 1.76
N HIS A 30 6.02 5.97 0.98
CA HIS A 30 4.83 6.68 0.53
C HIS A 30 4.01 7.19 1.74
N LEU A 31 3.69 6.30 2.69
CA LEU A 31 2.98 6.68 3.92
C LEU A 31 3.72 7.74 4.74
N TYR A 32 5.05 7.67 4.81
CA TYR A 32 5.86 8.68 5.48
C TYR A 32 5.74 10.05 4.79
N TRP A 33 5.84 10.09 3.47
CA TRP A 33 5.67 11.32 2.69
C TRP A 33 4.26 11.90 2.88
N MET A 34 3.21 11.08 2.73
CA MET A 34 1.83 11.51 2.93
C MET A 34 1.62 12.09 4.35
N SER A 35 2.17 11.43 5.38
CA SER A 35 2.10 11.89 6.78
C SER A 35 2.75 13.27 6.97
N THR A 36 3.95 13.44 6.42
CA THR A 36 4.83 14.58 6.70
C THR A 36 4.62 15.77 5.77
N TYR A 37 4.02 15.54 4.60
CA TYR A 37 3.66 16.55 3.63
C TYR A 37 2.16 16.82 3.65
N VAL A 38 1.33 15.87 3.21
CA VAL A 38 -0.12 16.04 2.98
C VAL A 38 -0.88 16.26 4.29
N VAL A 39 -0.77 15.30 5.22
CA VAL A 39 -1.48 15.34 6.50
C VAL A 39 -0.97 16.49 7.36
N ALA A 40 0.35 16.71 7.38
CA ALA A 40 0.96 17.82 8.10
C ALA A 40 0.48 19.18 7.58
N LEU A 41 0.43 19.37 6.25
CA LEU A 41 -0.08 20.59 5.64
C LEU A 41 -1.56 20.82 5.99
N ALA A 42 -2.38 19.76 5.96
CA ALA A 42 -3.80 19.85 6.29
C ALA A 42 -4.05 20.22 7.77
N ILE A 43 -3.26 19.70 8.70
CA ILE A 43 -3.47 19.88 10.15
C ILE A 43 -2.75 21.12 10.69
N PHE A 44 -1.49 21.33 10.29
CA PHE A 44 -0.61 22.35 10.86
C PHE A 44 -0.39 23.55 9.93
N GLY A 45 -0.87 23.50 8.68
CA GLY A 45 -0.61 24.54 7.69
C GLY A 45 0.84 24.60 7.19
N ARG A 46 1.66 23.59 7.51
CA ARG A 46 3.05 23.47 7.06
C ARG A 46 3.42 22.01 6.82
N SER A 47 4.30 21.76 5.86
CA SER A 47 4.95 20.46 5.68
C SER A 47 6.21 20.34 6.54
N PHE A 48 6.47 19.15 7.07
CA PHE A 48 7.69 18.84 7.82
C PHE A 48 8.78 18.24 6.94
N PHE A 49 8.39 17.67 5.80
CA PHE A 49 9.28 17.09 4.83
C PHE A 49 8.75 17.42 3.44
N SER A 50 9.64 17.84 2.55
CA SER A 50 9.35 18.00 1.12
C SER A 50 10.38 17.19 0.35
N PHE A 51 9.90 16.35 -0.55
CA PHE A 51 10.80 15.54 -1.36
C PHE A 51 11.43 16.43 -2.45
N PRO A 52 12.75 16.35 -2.69
CA PRO A 52 13.41 17.15 -3.72
C PRO A 52 12.79 16.93 -5.10
N ALA A 53 12.49 18.01 -5.81
CA ALA A 53 11.82 17.95 -7.10
C ALA A 53 12.64 17.19 -8.15
N GLU A 54 13.97 17.30 -8.09
CA GLU A 54 14.94 16.63 -8.96
C GLU A 54 14.90 15.10 -8.81
N LEU A 55 14.40 14.60 -7.67
CA LEU A 55 14.30 13.18 -7.36
C LEU A 55 12.86 12.65 -7.49
N SER A 56 11.88 13.47 -7.89
CA SER A 56 10.47 13.07 -8.03
C SER A 56 10.26 11.77 -8.82
N TRP A 57 11.11 11.46 -9.79
CA TRP A 57 11.08 10.20 -10.55
C TRP A 57 11.38 8.96 -9.68
N LEU A 58 12.22 9.08 -8.63
CA LEU A 58 12.47 7.99 -7.67
C LEU A 58 11.24 7.73 -6.82
N TYR A 59 10.55 8.79 -6.40
CA TYR A 59 9.29 8.68 -5.67
C TYR A 59 8.26 7.94 -6.53
N ALA A 60 8.06 8.40 -7.77
CA ALA A 60 7.16 7.73 -8.71
C ALA A 60 7.54 6.25 -8.94
N LEU A 61 8.83 5.93 -9.08
CA LEU A 61 9.30 4.55 -9.23
C LEU A 61 8.89 3.67 -8.03
N VAL A 62 9.04 4.19 -6.80
CA VAL A 62 8.64 3.48 -5.57
C VAL A 62 7.14 3.27 -5.53
N ASP A 63 6.34 4.29 -5.85
CA ASP A 63 4.88 4.20 -5.88
C ASP A 63 4.40 3.23 -6.96
N TYR A 64 5.05 3.16 -8.13
CA TYR A 64 4.75 2.14 -9.14
C TYR A 64 4.97 0.70 -8.66
N THR A 65 5.73 0.48 -7.58
CA THR A 65 5.87 -0.84 -6.96
C THR A 65 4.67 -1.25 -6.08
N GLU A 66 3.73 -0.34 -5.83
CA GLU A 66 2.53 -0.62 -5.03
C GLU A 66 1.66 -1.69 -5.68
N ILE A 67 1.34 -1.55 -6.97
CA ILE A 67 0.53 -2.52 -7.72
C ILE A 67 1.09 -3.94 -7.60
N PRO A 68 2.37 -4.22 -7.93
CA PRO A 68 2.91 -5.56 -7.75
C PRO A 68 2.96 -5.99 -6.28
N ALA A 69 3.18 -5.07 -5.32
CA ALA A 69 3.12 -5.39 -3.90
C ALA A 69 1.72 -5.87 -3.47
N LEU A 70 0.66 -5.13 -3.82
CA LEU A 70 -0.74 -5.49 -3.52
C LEU A 70 -1.11 -6.86 -4.08
N LEU A 71 -0.70 -7.15 -5.33
CA LEU A 71 -0.93 -8.44 -5.97
C LEU A 71 -0.21 -9.58 -5.25
N PHE A 72 1.08 -9.42 -4.95
CA PHE A 72 1.85 -10.47 -4.29
C PHE A 72 1.39 -10.73 -2.86
N VAL A 73 1.12 -9.68 -2.08
CA VAL A 73 0.62 -9.81 -0.71
C VAL A 73 -0.78 -10.44 -0.71
N SER A 74 -1.65 -10.09 -1.67
CA SER A 74 -2.94 -10.76 -1.85
C SER A 74 -2.81 -12.27 -2.07
N LEU A 75 -1.82 -12.72 -2.86
CA LEU A 75 -1.55 -14.15 -3.06
C LEU A 75 -1.11 -14.87 -1.78
N ILE A 76 -0.45 -14.19 -0.84
CA ILE A 76 -0.10 -14.74 0.48
C ILE A 76 -1.37 -15.04 1.27
N TYR A 77 -2.30 -14.09 1.32
CA TYR A 77 -3.56 -14.24 2.06
C TYR A 77 -4.54 -15.21 1.40
N ILE A 78 -4.62 -15.23 0.07
CA ILE A 78 -5.40 -16.23 -0.68
C ILE A 78 -4.87 -17.64 -0.37
N ARG A 79 -3.54 -17.83 -0.36
CA ARG A 79 -2.94 -19.11 0.04
C ARG A 79 -3.30 -19.47 1.47
N GLN A 80 -3.25 -18.51 2.39
CA GLN A 80 -3.54 -18.72 3.79
C GLN A 80 -5.00 -19.19 4.00
N ILE A 81 -5.95 -18.59 3.29
CA ILE A 81 -7.36 -19.01 3.25
C ILE A 81 -7.48 -20.43 2.69
N LYS A 82 -6.82 -20.73 1.57
CA LYS A 82 -6.84 -22.07 0.96
C LYS A 82 -6.26 -23.16 1.88
N LYS A 83 -5.35 -22.80 2.79
CA LYS A 83 -4.79 -23.70 3.81
C LYS A 83 -5.59 -23.72 5.12
N GLY A 84 -6.72 -23.01 5.20
CA GLY A 84 -7.60 -22.99 6.37
C GLY A 84 -7.03 -22.31 7.61
N LYS A 85 -5.99 -21.47 7.48
CA LYS A 85 -5.31 -20.84 8.62
C LYS A 85 -5.74 -19.38 8.75
N GLN A 86 -6.18 -18.93 9.93
CA GLN A 86 -6.51 -17.52 10.21
C GLN A 86 -7.40 -16.89 9.10
N VAL A 87 -8.45 -17.61 8.70
CA VAL A 87 -9.29 -17.27 7.54
C VAL A 87 -9.93 -15.88 7.69
N ALA A 88 -10.48 -15.57 8.87
CA ALA A 88 -11.11 -14.29 9.14
C ALA A 88 -10.14 -13.10 8.98
N ALA A 89 -8.95 -13.20 9.60
CA ALA A 89 -7.92 -12.16 9.47
C ALA A 89 -7.43 -12.01 8.02
N SER A 90 -7.31 -13.12 7.28
CA SER A 90 -6.90 -13.09 5.89
C SER A 90 -7.93 -12.38 4.99
N TRP A 91 -9.23 -12.59 5.23
CA TRP A 91 -10.27 -11.84 4.53
C TRP A 91 -10.27 -10.35 4.88
N LEU A 92 -10.06 -10.02 6.16
CA LEU A 92 -9.94 -8.62 6.59
C LEU A 92 -8.76 -7.92 5.90
N TYR A 93 -7.58 -8.56 5.85
CA TYR A 93 -6.41 -8.00 5.18
C TYR A 93 -6.58 -7.93 3.66
N LEU A 94 -7.26 -8.89 3.04
CA LEU A 94 -7.65 -8.77 1.64
C LEU A 94 -8.58 -7.58 1.41
N LEU A 95 -9.51 -7.29 2.32
CA LEU A 95 -10.36 -6.11 2.22
C LEU A 95 -9.52 -4.82 2.30
N PHE A 96 -8.57 -4.74 3.24
CA PHE A 96 -7.66 -3.59 3.34
C PHE A 96 -6.76 -3.42 2.11
N LEU A 97 -6.26 -4.51 1.53
CA LEU A 97 -5.48 -4.44 0.29
C LEU A 97 -6.34 -4.03 -0.91
N ASN A 98 -7.57 -4.52 -0.99
CA ASN A 98 -8.44 -4.22 -2.13
C ASN A 98 -9.08 -2.84 -2.04
N SER A 99 -9.16 -2.22 -0.86
CA SER A 99 -9.53 -0.80 -0.77
C SER A 99 -8.48 0.12 -1.40
N GLN A 100 -7.21 -0.29 -1.48
CA GLN A 100 -6.14 0.53 -2.08
C GLN A 100 -6.39 0.82 -3.57
N TRP A 101 -7.04 -0.09 -4.30
CA TRP A 101 -7.44 0.16 -5.69
C TRP A 101 -8.34 1.38 -5.86
N ILE A 102 -9.10 1.74 -4.82
CA ILE A 102 -9.94 2.94 -4.81
C ILE A 102 -9.04 4.19 -4.71
N HIS A 103 -8.05 4.17 -3.84
CA HIS A 103 -7.06 5.25 -3.72
C HIS A 103 -6.29 5.39 -5.05
N LEU A 104 -5.68 4.30 -5.53
CA LEU A 104 -4.83 4.26 -6.73
C LEU A 104 -5.49 4.82 -8.01
N PHE A 105 -6.78 4.55 -8.23
CA PHE A 105 -7.44 4.90 -9.49
C PHE A 105 -8.44 6.05 -9.40
N TRP A 106 -8.90 6.42 -8.20
CA TRP A 106 -9.97 7.42 -8.08
C TRP A 106 -9.54 8.69 -7.35
N ILE A 107 -8.92 8.58 -6.18
CA ILE A 107 -8.51 9.73 -5.38
C ILE A 107 -7.00 9.71 -5.24
N THR A 108 -6.30 10.07 -6.31
CA THR A 108 -4.83 10.08 -6.34
C THR A 108 -4.25 11.23 -5.54
N ASP A 109 -2.98 11.12 -5.15
CA ASP A 109 -2.29 12.13 -4.35
C ASP A 109 -2.25 13.50 -4.99
N GLU A 110 -2.17 13.59 -6.32
CA GLU A 110 -2.17 14.87 -7.03
C GLU A 110 -3.49 15.60 -6.83
N VAL A 111 -4.60 14.86 -6.74
CA VAL A 111 -5.91 15.44 -6.50
C VAL A 111 -6.03 15.91 -5.05
N ILE A 112 -5.50 15.14 -4.09
CA ILE A 112 -5.49 15.52 -2.67
C ILE A 112 -4.60 16.75 -2.43
N VAL A 113 -3.36 16.73 -2.92
CA VAL A 113 -2.40 17.83 -2.81
C VAL A 113 -2.93 19.08 -3.50
N GLY A 114 -3.46 18.94 -4.71
CA GLY A 114 -3.93 20.09 -5.47
C GLY A 114 -5.17 20.73 -4.83
N GLN A 115 -6.03 19.94 -4.19
CA GLN A 115 -7.15 20.48 -3.41
C GLN A 115 -6.70 21.21 -2.14
N LEU A 116 -5.71 20.69 -1.42
CA LEU A 116 -5.18 21.34 -0.21
C LEU A 116 -4.40 22.62 -0.52
N THR A 117 -3.76 22.68 -1.69
CA THR A 117 -3.00 23.86 -2.16
C THR A 117 -3.84 24.85 -2.96
N GLY A 118 -5.10 24.51 -3.30
CA GLY A 118 -6.00 25.35 -4.08
C GLY A 118 -5.66 25.47 -5.57
N THR A 119 -4.90 24.50 -6.11
CA THR A 119 -4.36 24.55 -7.47
C THR A 119 -5.21 23.84 -8.53
N ILE A 120 -6.27 23.11 -8.13
CA ILE A 120 -7.21 22.43 -9.05
C ILE A 120 -8.65 22.95 -8.89
N PRO A 121 -9.44 23.03 -9.98
CA PRO A 121 -10.83 23.51 -9.94
C PRO A 121 -11.84 22.47 -9.44
N VAL A 122 -11.45 21.18 -9.40
CA VAL A 122 -12.33 20.09 -8.99
C VAL A 122 -12.23 19.91 -7.48
N ALA A 123 -13.23 20.43 -6.76
CA ALA A 123 -13.34 20.24 -5.32
C ALA A 123 -13.99 18.89 -5.01
N ILE A 124 -13.22 17.93 -4.49
CA ILE A 124 -13.78 16.72 -3.89
C ILE A 124 -14.26 17.08 -2.47
N PRO A 125 -15.36 16.51 -1.94
CA PRO A 125 -15.69 16.64 -0.53
C PRO A 125 -14.49 16.29 0.38
N ARG A 126 -14.14 17.16 1.34
CA ARG A 126 -13.01 16.94 2.26
C ARG A 126 -13.06 15.59 2.98
N LEU A 127 -14.27 15.11 3.27
CA LEU A 127 -14.48 13.80 3.88
C LEU A 127 -13.94 12.66 3.01
N LEU A 128 -14.08 12.74 1.69
CA LEU A 128 -13.55 11.74 0.77
C LEU A 128 -12.02 11.80 0.67
N ALA A 129 -11.42 12.99 0.72
CA ALA A 129 -9.97 13.14 0.75
C ALA A 129 -9.36 12.51 2.01
N TYR A 130 -9.94 12.73 3.19
CA TYR A 130 -9.53 12.03 4.41
C TYR A 130 -9.84 10.53 4.36
N GLY A 131 -10.89 10.12 3.66
CA GLY A 131 -11.19 8.72 3.40
C GLY A 131 -10.10 8.03 2.59
N ALA A 132 -9.58 8.67 1.54
CA ALA A 132 -8.46 8.15 0.75
C ALA A 132 -7.19 8.00 1.59
N ILE A 133 -6.81 9.04 2.34
CA ILE A 133 -5.68 8.99 3.29
C ILE A 133 -5.86 7.82 4.28
N ALA A 134 -7.07 7.66 4.84
CA ALA A 134 -7.34 6.59 5.79
C ALA A 134 -7.20 5.20 5.16
N ILE A 135 -7.54 5.05 3.87
CA ILE A 135 -7.35 3.81 3.12
C ILE A 135 -5.86 3.45 3.08
N ASP A 136 -4.95 4.38 2.78
CA ASP A 136 -3.50 4.11 2.74
C ASP A 136 -2.99 3.61 4.11
N TYR A 137 -3.46 4.22 5.21
CA TYR A 137 -3.10 3.76 6.55
C TYR A 137 -3.63 2.35 6.91
N LEU A 138 -4.62 1.81 6.19
CA LEU A 138 -5.05 0.42 6.38
C LEU A 138 -4.00 -0.60 5.92
N GLU A 139 -2.99 -0.18 5.17
CA GLU A 139 -1.87 -1.05 4.77
C GLU A 139 -0.96 -1.41 5.94
N ILE A 140 -0.78 -0.51 6.93
CA ILE A 140 0.12 -0.71 8.08
C ILE A 140 -0.09 -2.05 8.80
N PRO A 141 -1.31 -2.43 9.23
CA PRO A 141 -1.52 -3.72 9.88
C PRO A 141 -1.16 -4.91 8.97
N VAL A 142 -1.36 -4.76 7.66
CA VAL A 142 -1.01 -5.77 6.65
C VAL A 142 0.51 -5.86 6.47
N MET A 143 1.22 -4.73 6.46
CA MET A 143 2.68 -4.68 6.36
C MET A 143 3.34 -5.40 7.54
N ILE A 144 2.85 -5.13 8.76
CA ILE A 144 3.36 -5.75 9.98
C ILE A 144 3.15 -7.27 9.94
N ASP A 145 1.96 -7.74 9.57
CA ASP A 145 1.66 -9.17 9.49
C ASP A 145 2.48 -9.87 8.39
N THR A 146 2.63 -9.24 7.22
CA THR A 146 3.43 -9.78 6.11
C THR A 146 4.92 -9.84 6.47
N ALA A 147 5.45 -8.83 7.17
CA ALA A 147 6.81 -8.84 7.71
C ALA A 147 7.02 -9.97 8.73
N LYS A 148 6.10 -10.16 9.67
CA LYS A 148 6.14 -11.27 10.63
C LYS A 148 6.15 -12.63 9.93
N LYS A 149 5.35 -12.81 8.88
CA LYS A 149 5.35 -14.03 8.07
C LYS A 149 6.69 -14.25 7.36
N ALA A 150 7.27 -13.21 6.76
CA ALA A 150 8.57 -13.30 6.11
C ALA A 150 9.66 -13.74 7.09
N LEU A 151 9.74 -13.11 8.26
CA LEU A 151 10.69 -13.48 9.32
C LEU A 151 10.52 -14.95 9.73
N LYS A 152 9.28 -15.40 9.95
CA LYS A 152 8.98 -16.80 10.29
C LYS A 152 9.37 -17.79 9.18
N THR A 153 9.40 -17.38 7.92
CA THR A 153 9.86 -18.26 6.82
C THR A 153 11.38 -18.30 6.64
N LEU A 154 12.10 -17.36 7.27
CA LEU A 154 13.56 -17.26 7.21
C LEU A 154 14.25 -17.99 8.37
N THR A 155 13.60 -18.06 9.54
CA THR A 155 14.01 -18.81 10.73
C THR A 155 13.51 -20.25 10.70
#